data_AF-A0A131ZBJ0-F1
#
_entry.id   AF-A0A131ZBJ0-F1
#
_cell.length_a   1.000
_cell.length_b   1.000
_cell.length_c   1.000
_cell.angle_alpha   90.00
_cell.angle_beta   90.00
_cell.angle_gamma   90.00
#
_symmetry.space_group_name_H-M   'P 1'
#
loop_
_entity.id
_entity.type
_entity.pdbx_description
1 polymer ?
#
loop_
_entity_poly.entity_id
_entity_poly.type
_entity_poly.pdbx_seq_one_letter_code
_entity_poly.pdbx_strand_id
1 'polypeptide(L)'
;IMKLPTLMVLTLVYTALSLVSSSIFVPVPIVKVGNDSEKCMFFNATISHKGIKSFHTPCVRISCNVTAQEVEIEGCRPTMNPWAYTNGPEYPKCCYKNATRTTPAKTL
;
A
#
# COMPACT_ATOMS: atom_id res chain seq x y z
N ILE A 1 -31.54 -9.93 -12.63
CA ILE A 1 -31.09 -9.69 -14.02
C ILE A 1 -30.33 -8.38 -14.04
N MET A 2 -29.00 -8.42 -14.00
CA MET A 2 -28.18 -7.20 -14.02
C MET A 2 -28.10 -6.69 -15.47
N LYS A 3 -28.46 -5.42 -15.70
CA LYS A 3 -28.51 -4.85 -17.05
C LYS A 3 -27.08 -4.61 -17.54
N LEU A 4 -26.81 -4.95 -18.79
CA LEU A 4 -25.51 -4.75 -19.48
C LEU A 4 -24.84 -3.37 -19.24
N PRO A 5 -25.58 -2.22 -19.24
CA PRO A 5 -24.98 -0.92 -18.92
C PRO A 5 -24.48 -0.83 -17.47
N THR A 6 -25.15 -1.48 -16.52
CA THR A 6 -24.75 -1.48 -15.11
C THR A 6 -23.43 -2.24 -14.89
N LEU A 7 -23.23 -3.34 -15.64
CA LEU A 7 -21.97 -4.09 -15.61
C LEU A 7 -20.81 -3.26 -16.16
N MET A 8 -21.02 -2.57 -17.29
CA MET A 8 -19.99 -1.70 -17.91
C MET A 8 -19.58 -0.54 -17.00
N VAL A 9 -20.55 0.13 -16.37
CA VAL A 9 -20.27 1.21 -15.41
C VAL A 9 -19.49 0.68 -14.22
N LEU A 10 -19.86 -0.49 -13.67
CA LEU A 10 -19.16 -1.09 -12.54
C LEU A 10 -17.72 -1.46 -12.91
N THR A 11 -17.49 -2.03 -14.09
CA THR A 11 -16.14 -2.35 -14.57
C THR A 11 -15.30 -1.09 -14.79
N LEU A 12 -15.87 -0.02 -15.37
CA LEU A 12 -15.16 1.24 -15.56
C LEU A 12 -14.77 1.91 -14.23
N VAL A 13 -15.69 1.91 -13.25
CA VAL A 13 -15.44 2.43 -11.90
C VAL A 13 -14.38 1.59 -11.18
N TYR A 14 -14.44 0.26 -11.30
CA TYR A 14 -13.45 -0.64 -10.70
C TYR A 14 -12.07 -0.45 -11.32
N THR A 15 -11.97 -0.39 -12.65
CA THR A 15 -10.70 -0.13 -13.34
C THR A 15 -10.16 1.26 -13.03
N ALA A 16 -11.02 2.28 -12.89
CA ALA A 16 -10.63 3.62 -12.50
C ALA A 16 -10.13 3.66 -11.06
N LEU A 17 -10.76 2.92 -10.13
CA LEU A 17 -10.27 2.76 -8.77
C LEU A 17 -8.89 2.07 -8.75
N SER A 18 -8.72 0.98 -9.50
CA SER A 18 -7.45 0.24 -9.58
C SER A 18 -6.32 1.06 -10.21
N LEU A 19 -6.62 2.01 -11.11
CA LEU A 19 -5.63 2.90 -11.74
C LEU A 19 -5.23 4.08 -10.83
N VAL A 20 -5.96 4.33 -9.73
CA VAL A 20 -5.76 5.50 -8.84
C VAL A 20 -5.25 5.10 -7.45
N SER A 21 -5.44 3.84 -7.03
CA SER A 21 -4.91 3.34 -5.77
C SER A 21 -3.44 2.99 -5.89
N SER A 22 -2.55 3.77 -5.27
CA SER A 22 -1.12 3.41 -5.10
C SER A 22 -0.90 2.43 -3.95
N SER A 23 -1.96 1.68 -3.61
CA SER A 23 -1.93 0.59 -2.66
C SER A 23 -2.26 -0.73 -3.35
N ILE A 24 -1.55 -1.78 -2.93
CA ILE A 24 -1.81 -3.16 -3.31
C ILE A 24 -2.12 -3.96 -2.05
N PHE A 25 -3.01 -4.93 -2.18
CA PHE A 25 -3.34 -5.86 -1.09
C PHE A 25 -2.62 -7.17 -1.35
N VAL A 26 -1.85 -7.64 -0.38
CA VAL A 26 -1.04 -8.85 -0.51
C VAL A 26 -1.43 -9.82 0.61
N PRO A 27 -1.89 -11.04 0.28
CA PRO A 27 -2.13 -12.09 1.26
C PRO A 27 -0.85 -12.42 2.03
N VAL A 28 -0.95 -12.58 3.34
CA VAL A 28 0.18 -12.87 4.22
C VAL A 28 -0.16 -13.90 5.27
N PRO A 29 0.82 -14.66 5.77
CA PRO A 29 0.61 -15.52 6.92
C PRO A 29 0.31 -14.70 8.18
N ILE A 30 -0.60 -15.22 9.01
CA ILE A 30 -0.86 -14.72 10.36
C ILE A 30 -0.07 -15.55 11.35
N VAL A 31 0.65 -14.88 12.24
CA VAL A 31 1.40 -15.50 13.33
C VAL A 31 0.78 -15.15 14.67
N LYS A 32 0.71 -16.13 15.56
CA LYS A 32 0.27 -15.95 16.95
C LYS A 32 1.49 -15.64 17.82
N VAL A 33 1.52 -14.48 18.44
CA VAL A 33 2.58 -14.06 19.35
C VAL A 33 2.01 -14.01 20.76
N GLY A 34 2.20 -15.07 21.54
CA GLY A 34 1.64 -15.19 22.88
C GLY A 34 0.12 -15.46 22.90
N ASN A 35 -0.51 -15.21 24.05
CA ASN A 35 -1.79 -15.87 24.38
C ASN A 35 -2.96 -15.59 23.43
N ASP A 36 -3.05 -14.45 22.75
CA ASP A 36 -4.14 -14.18 21.77
C ASP A 36 -3.80 -13.08 20.76
N SER A 37 -2.51 -12.72 20.59
CA SER A 37 -2.15 -11.63 19.66
C SER A 37 -1.79 -12.17 18.28
N GLU A 38 -2.75 -12.06 17.36
CA GLU A 38 -2.55 -12.35 15.94
C GLU A 38 -1.90 -11.16 15.24
N LYS A 39 -0.90 -11.44 14.42
CA LYS A 39 -0.13 -10.44 13.68
C LYS A 39 0.08 -10.88 12.24
N CYS A 40 0.07 -9.93 11.32
CA CYS A 40 0.54 -10.17 9.96
C CYS A 40 2.05 -10.37 9.95
N MET A 41 2.54 -11.38 9.25
CA MET A 41 3.97 -11.55 8.98
C MET A 41 4.27 -11.13 7.54
N PHE A 42 5.04 -10.05 7.39
CA PHE A 42 5.43 -9.50 6.10
C PHE A 42 6.94 -9.26 6.07
N PHE A 43 7.65 -9.93 5.15
CA PHE A 43 9.10 -10.09 5.17
C PHE A 43 9.59 -10.52 6.58
N ASN A 44 10.40 -9.70 7.23
CA ASN A 44 10.99 -9.94 8.56
C ASN A 44 10.32 -9.13 9.67
N ALA A 45 9.09 -8.65 9.43
CA ALA A 45 8.34 -7.84 10.40
C ALA A 45 7.01 -8.50 10.76
N THR A 46 6.70 -8.50 12.05
CA THR A 46 5.35 -8.79 12.56
C THR A 46 4.62 -7.49 12.84
N ILE A 47 3.43 -7.34 12.25
CA ILE A 47 2.61 -6.13 12.36
C ILE A 47 1.29 -6.50 13.02
N SER A 48 0.94 -5.84 14.13
CA SER A 48 -0.33 -6.07 14.84
C SER A 48 -1.53 -5.74 13.95
N HIS A 49 -2.70 -6.32 14.23
CA HIS A 49 -3.95 -5.96 13.55
C HIS A 49 -4.17 -4.43 13.56
N LYS A 50 -4.45 -3.85 12.38
CA LYS A 50 -4.55 -2.40 12.11
C LYS A 50 -3.27 -1.60 12.42
N GLY A 51 -2.17 -2.28 12.74
CA GLY A 51 -0.87 -1.69 12.92
C GLY A 51 -0.31 -1.21 11.59
N ILE A 52 0.44 -0.11 11.65
CA ILE A 52 1.08 0.51 10.49
C ILE A 52 2.59 0.47 10.70
N LYS A 53 3.34 0.12 9.65
CA LYS A 53 4.80 0.17 9.66
C LYS A 53 5.32 0.79 8.37
N SER A 54 6.20 1.79 8.50
CA SER A 54 6.93 2.37 7.38
C SER A 54 8.27 1.67 7.20
N PHE A 55 8.71 1.52 5.95
CA PHE A 55 9.97 0.90 5.59
C PHE A 55 10.82 1.86 4.76
N HIS A 56 12.14 1.70 4.86
CA HIS A 56 13.10 2.40 4.00
C HIS A 56 13.27 1.71 2.64
N THR A 57 13.47 0.38 2.66
CA THR A 57 13.73 -0.43 1.47
C THR A 57 12.91 -1.72 1.52
N PRO A 58 11.95 -1.93 0.59
CA PRO A 58 11.43 -0.92 -0.35
C PRO A 58 10.78 0.25 0.41
N CYS A 59 10.75 1.44 -0.20
CA CYS A 59 10.17 2.63 0.43
C CYS A 59 8.64 2.59 0.40
N VAL A 60 8.05 1.92 1.39
CA VAL A 60 6.61 1.64 1.46
C VAL A 60 6.06 1.82 2.88
N ARG A 61 4.74 2.00 2.98
CA ARG A 61 3.99 1.90 4.24
C ARG A 61 3.05 0.71 4.17
N ILE A 62 2.96 -0.03 5.27
CA ILE A 62 2.22 -1.28 5.33
C ILE A 62 1.22 -1.21 6.47
N SER A 63 -0.01 -1.61 6.20
CA SER A 63 -1.08 -1.79 7.19
C SER A 63 -1.51 -3.25 7.24
N CYS A 64 -1.69 -3.80 8.45
CA CYS A 64 -2.10 -5.18 8.62
C CYS A 64 -3.60 -5.33 8.82
N ASN A 65 -4.23 -6.23 8.06
CA ASN A 65 -5.60 -6.67 8.27
C ASN A 65 -5.65 -8.19 8.56
N VAL A 66 -5.49 -8.55 9.83
CA VAL A 66 -5.59 -9.96 10.29
C VAL A 66 -6.91 -10.64 9.86
N THR A 67 -8.03 -9.92 9.92
CA THR A 67 -9.36 -10.49 9.58
C THR A 67 -9.43 -10.93 8.11
N ALA A 68 -8.80 -10.17 7.21
CA ALA A 68 -8.72 -10.50 5.79
C ALA A 68 -7.43 -11.26 5.41
N GLN A 69 -6.55 -11.56 6.37
CA GLN A 69 -5.26 -12.22 6.16
C GLN A 69 -4.39 -11.55 5.08
N GLU A 70 -4.37 -10.23 5.07
CA GLU A 70 -3.65 -9.44 4.06
C GLU A 70 -2.95 -8.25 4.70
N VAL A 71 -1.96 -7.72 3.97
CA VAL A 71 -1.45 -6.39 4.20
C VAL A 71 -1.82 -5.46 3.05
N GLU A 72 -2.14 -4.22 3.37
CA GLU A 72 -2.17 -3.14 2.40
C GLU A 72 -0.78 -2.53 2.34
N ILE A 73 -0.17 -2.51 1.15
CA ILE A 73 1.14 -1.91 0.88
C ILE A 73 0.92 -0.65 0.08
N GLU A 74 1.31 0.49 0.62
CA GLU A 74 1.29 1.77 -0.05
C GLU A 74 2.70 2.19 -0.48
N GLY A 75 2.86 2.43 -1.78
CA GLY A 75 4.10 2.92 -2.37
C GLY A 75 4.15 4.44 -2.53
N CYS A 76 5.32 4.94 -2.92
CA CYS A 76 5.51 6.33 -3.27
C CYS A 76 4.61 6.74 -4.44
N ARG A 77 3.75 7.73 -4.21
CA ARG A 77 2.88 8.32 -5.24
C ARG A 77 3.60 9.52 -5.87
N PRO A 78 3.35 9.84 -7.15
CA PRO A 78 3.69 11.17 -7.63
C PRO A 78 2.91 12.22 -6.83
N THR A 79 3.56 12.96 -5.93
CA THR A 79 2.87 13.98 -5.14
C THR A 79 2.78 15.28 -5.91
N MET A 80 1.65 15.99 -5.77
CA MET A 80 1.57 17.40 -6.19
C MET A 80 2.34 18.32 -5.23
N ASN A 81 2.63 17.84 -4.01
CA ASN A 81 3.39 18.57 -2.99
C ASN A 81 4.73 17.86 -2.68
N PRO A 82 5.85 18.33 -3.25
CA PRO A 82 7.19 17.76 -3.01
C PRO A 82 7.63 17.81 -1.54
N TRP A 83 7.04 18.71 -0.74
CA TRP A 83 7.38 18.90 0.67
C TRP A 83 6.86 17.77 1.58
N ALA A 84 5.93 16.96 1.10
CA ALA A 84 5.48 15.74 1.79
C ALA A 84 6.61 14.68 1.92
N TYR A 85 7.66 14.80 1.10
CA TYR A 85 8.85 13.95 1.10
C TYR A 85 10.05 14.66 1.74
N THR A 86 9.80 15.39 2.82
CA THR A 86 10.85 16.04 3.60
C THR A 86 11.75 14.98 4.27
N ASN A 87 13.06 15.17 4.14
CA ASN A 87 14.14 14.22 4.43
C ASN A 87 13.91 13.26 5.61
N GLY A 88 14.18 11.98 5.38
CA GLY A 88 14.15 10.92 6.40
C GLY A 88 14.32 9.54 5.78
N PRO A 89 14.65 8.52 6.58
CA PRO A 89 14.93 7.19 6.08
C PRO A 89 13.67 6.41 5.71
N GLU A 90 12.53 6.64 6.35
CA GLU A 90 11.34 5.78 6.15
C GLU A 90 10.25 6.46 5.31
N TYR A 91 9.34 5.66 4.75
CA TYR A 91 8.18 6.17 4.02
C TYR A 91 7.38 7.17 4.90
N PRO A 92 6.91 8.30 4.31
CA PRO A 92 7.02 8.69 2.90
C PRO A 92 8.31 9.43 2.55
N LYS A 93 9.23 9.61 3.50
CA LYS A 93 10.40 10.51 3.35
C LYS A 93 11.51 9.93 2.47
N CYS A 94 11.58 8.61 2.35
CA CYS A 94 12.46 7.95 1.39
C CYS A 94 11.95 8.01 -0.07
N CYS A 95 10.76 8.58 -0.31
CA CYS A 95 10.24 8.73 -1.67
C CYS A 95 11.02 9.79 -2.45
N TYR A 96 11.24 9.53 -3.75
CA TYR A 96 11.91 10.47 -4.63
C TYR A 96 11.04 11.72 -4.86
N LYS A 97 11.60 12.89 -4.50
CA LYS A 97 10.95 14.22 -4.63
C LYS A 97 10.56 14.59 -6.06
N ASN A 98 11.24 14.02 -7.06
CA ASN A 98 11.07 14.36 -8.47
C ASN A 98 10.20 13.37 -9.25
N ALA A 99 9.52 12.43 -8.57
CA ALA A 99 8.51 11.60 -9.21
C ALA A 99 7.28 12.47 -9.53
N THR A 100 7.30 13.16 -10.67
CA THR A 100 6.11 13.80 -11.23
C THR A 100 5.33 12.79 -12.05
N ARG A 101 4.03 13.00 -12.23
CA ARG A 101 3.17 12.13 -13.06
C ARG A 101 3.69 11.97 -14.51
N THR A 102 4.57 12.87 -14.95
CA THR A 102 5.20 12.93 -16.28
C THR A 102 6.59 12.28 -16.36
N THR A 103 7.25 11.98 -15.23
CA THR A 103 8.59 11.38 -15.22
C THR A 103 8.67 10.32 -14.11
N PRO A 104 8.30 9.05 -14.39
CA PRO A 104 8.46 7.99 -13.39
C PRO A 104 9.93 7.87 -13.01
N ALA A 105 10.20 7.77 -11.71
CA ALA A 105 11.56 7.60 -11.19
C ALA A 105 12.20 6.38 -11.88
N LYS A 106 13.36 6.57 -12.51
CA LYS A 106 14.11 5.48 -13.16
C LYS A 106 14.37 4.38 -12.14
N THR A 107 13.76 3.22 -12.39
CA THR A 107 14.10 1.96 -11.76
C THR A 107 15.53 1.60 -12.19
N LEU A 108 16.46 1.53 -11.23
CA LEU A 108 17.75 0.87 -11.40
C LEU A 108 17.60 -0.59 -10.96
#